data_AF-A0A0C9UF62-F1
#
_entry.id   AF-A0A0C9UF62-F1
#
_cell.length_a   1.000
_cell.length_b   1.000
_cell.length_c   1.000
_cell.angle_alpha   90.00
_cell.angle_beta   90.00
_cell.angle_gamma   90.00
#
_symmetry.space_group_name_H-M   'P 1'
#
loop_
_entity.id
_entity.type
_entity.pdbx_description
1 polymer ?
#
loop_
_entity_poly.entity_id
_entity_poly.type
_entity_poly.pdbx_seq_one_letter_code
_entity_poly.pdbx_strand_id
1 'polypeptide(L)'
;MLYQLAEAEEALQKALALHKETDNILEQAEDLGILGEKIYIRRGQLKKAEKVLQKALELNNQAQNAIDHAKFLGRLGYLYTLSDQLEKAEKALQEALDLDKQNQDVLGQAKDLDILGYLYMQRNQLEEAEKAFGEALELTKEAQYVPDQTFALGNLGDIYIRRDQLEEAEKALGEVLELSKETQN
;
A
#
# COMPACT_ATOMS: atom_id res chain seq x y z
N MET A 1 -14.26 -11.15 -13.34
CA MET A 1 -13.00 -10.51 -12.89
C MET A 1 -11.91 -10.44 -13.97
N LEU A 2 -11.40 -11.54 -14.56
CA LEU A 2 -10.30 -11.46 -15.56
C LEU A 2 -10.64 -10.66 -16.83
N TYR A 3 -11.89 -10.78 -17.32
CA TYR A 3 -12.39 -10.06 -18.49
C TYR A 3 -12.40 -8.53 -18.28
N GLN A 4 -12.86 -8.08 -17.10
CA GLN A 4 -12.87 -6.66 -16.73
C GLN A 4 -11.45 -6.08 -16.59
N LEU A 5 -10.47 -6.87 -16.15
CA LEU A 5 -9.08 -6.43 -16.10
C LEU A 5 -8.48 -6.24 -17.50
N ALA A 6 -8.95 -6.96 -18.52
CA ALA A 6 -8.46 -6.81 -19.89
C ALA A 6 -8.97 -5.53 -20.53
N GLU A 7 -10.27 -5.23 -20.36
CA GLU A 7 -10.85 -3.96 -20.80
C GLU A 7 -10.22 -2.77 -20.07
N ALA A 8 -9.98 -2.89 -18.75
CA ALA A 8 -9.30 -1.86 -17.97
C ALA A 8 -7.84 -1.63 -18.43
N GLU A 9 -7.10 -2.70 -18.74
CA GLU A 9 -5.75 -2.57 -19.30
C GLU A 9 -5.76 -1.83 -20.65
N GLU A 10 -6.67 -2.19 -21.55
CA GLU A 10 -6.78 -1.55 -22.86
C GLU A 10 -7.13 -0.06 -22.72
N ALA A 11 -8.07 0.28 -21.82
CA ALA A 11 -8.45 1.66 -21.54
C ALA A 11 -7.26 2.47 -21.00
N LEU A 12 -6.51 1.93 -20.02
CA LEU A 12 -5.33 2.58 -19.46
C LEU A 12 -4.20 2.73 -20.48
N GLN A 13 -4.01 1.76 -21.38
CA GLN A 13 -3.02 1.87 -22.46
C GLN A 13 -3.39 2.97 -23.46
N LYS A 14 -4.68 3.13 -23.76
CA LYS A 14 -5.17 4.24 -24.59
C LYS A 14 -4.98 5.59 -23.90
N ALA A 15 -5.33 5.70 -22.62
CA ALA A 15 -5.08 6.91 -21.82
C ALA A 15 -3.59 7.29 -21.82
N LEU A 16 -2.71 6.31 -21.56
CA LEU A 16 -1.27 6.50 -21.57
C LEU A 16 -0.75 6.98 -22.93
N ALA A 17 -1.32 6.51 -24.04
CA ALA A 17 -0.97 6.98 -25.38
C ALA A 17 -1.36 8.45 -25.59
N LEU A 18 -2.57 8.85 -25.18
CA LEU A 18 -3.05 10.23 -25.27
C LEU A 18 -2.23 11.18 -24.37
N HIS A 19 -1.89 10.75 -23.16
CA HIS A 19 -1.06 11.53 -22.25
C HIS A 19 0.39 11.66 -22.75
N LYS A 20 0.88 10.71 -23.56
CA LYS A 20 2.14 10.85 -24.30
C LYS A 20 2.05 11.86 -25.43
N GLU A 21 0.96 11.86 -26.20
CA GLU A 21 0.77 12.81 -27.31
C GLU A 21 0.65 14.26 -26.83
N THR A 22 0.16 14.44 -25.60
CA THR A 22 0.00 15.75 -24.95
C THR A 22 1.16 16.14 -24.03
N ASP A 23 2.24 15.34 -23.99
CA ASP A 23 3.39 15.51 -23.09
C ASP A 23 3.03 15.67 -21.59
N ASN A 24 1.88 15.13 -21.18
CA ASN A 24 1.42 15.19 -19.79
C ASN A 24 2.10 14.09 -18.94
N ILE A 25 3.33 14.38 -18.49
CA ILE A 25 4.17 13.43 -17.77
C ILE A 25 3.58 12.95 -16.43
N LEU A 26 2.75 13.77 -15.78
CA LEU A 26 2.10 13.42 -14.50
C LEU A 26 1.03 12.35 -14.72
N GLU A 27 0.15 12.56 -15.69
CA GLU A 27 -0.89 11.59 -16.01
C GLU A 27 -0.30 10.29 -16.60
N GLN A 28 0.79 10.39 -17.37
CA GLN A 28 1.53 9.20 -17.81
C GLN A 28 2.07 8.38 -16.62
N ALA A 29 2.61 9.05 -15.59
CA ALA A 29 3.09 8.38 -14.39
C ALA A 29 1.94 7.69 -13.66
N GLU A 30 0.78 8.34 -13.52
CA GLU A 30 -0.35 7.74 -12.84
C GLU A 30 -0.95 6.56 -13.62
N ASP A 31 -1.10 6.67 -14.94
CA ASP A 31 -1.54 5.55 -15.78
C ASP A 31 -0.65 4.32 -15.61
N LEU A 32 0.67 4.52 -15.61
CA LEU A 32 1.66 3.45 -15.38
C LEU A 32 1.57 2.88 -13.96
N GLY A 33 1.33 3.76 -12.98
CA GLY A 33 1.03 3.40 -11.59
C GLY A 33 -0.13 2.44 -11.46
N ILE A 34 -1.27 2.81 -12.05
CA ILE A 34 -2.51 2.03 -12.02
C ILE A 34 -2.34 0.71 -12.79
N LEU A 35 -1.68 0.73 -13.95
CA LEU A 35 -1.34 -0.49 -14.69
C LEU A 35 -0.51 -1.46 -13.84
N GLY A 36 0.50 -0.96 -13.13
CA GLY A 36 1.32 -1.78 -12.24
C GLY A 36 0.51 -2.41 -11.12
N GLU A 37 -0.17 -1.57 -10.33
CA GLU A 37 -0.83 -1.97 -9.09
C GLU A 37 -2.14 -2.73 -9.32
N LYS A 38 -3.03 -2.20 -10.18
CA LYS A 38 -4.39 -2.73 -10.32
C LYS A 38 -4.51 -3.80 -11.40
N ILE A 39 -3.58 -3.86 -12.37
CA ILE A 39 -3.62 -4.84 -13.46
C ILE A 39 -2.52 -5.89 -13.30
N TYR A 40 -1.24 -5.50 -13.32
CA TYR A 40 -0.14 -6.46 -13.40
C TYR A 40 0.08 -7.23 -12.10
N ILE A 41 0.02 -6.59 -10.94
CA ILE A 41 0.09 -7.29 -9.64
C ILE A 41 -1.07 -8.29 -9.51
N ARG A 42 -2.31 -7.88 -9.80
CA ARG A 42 -3.49 -8.74 -9.69
C ARG A 42 -3.47 -9.96 -10.61
N ARG A 43 -2.69 -9.90 -11.69
CA ARG A 43 -2.48 -11.01 -12.64
C ARG A 43 -1.22 -11.82 -12.34
N GLY A 44 -0.51 -11.54 -11.24
CA GLY A 44 0.76 -12.18 -10.90
C GLY A 44 1.92 -11.81 -11.85
N GLN A 45 1.76 -10.76 -12.68
CA GLN A 45 2.78 -10.31 -13.63
C GLN A 45 3.77 -9.36 -12.95
N LEU A 46 4.38 -9.80 -11.84
CA LEU A 46 5.16 -8.95 -10.93
C LEU A 46 6.34 -8.23 -11.64
N LYS A 47 7.04 -8.90 -12.56
CA LYS A 47 8.11 -8.27 -13.36
C LYS A 47 7.62 -7.14 -14.27
N LYS A 48 6.40 -7.27 -14.82
CA LYS A 48 5.81 -6.18 -15.63
C LYS A 48 5.36 -5.04 -14.73
N ALA A 49 4.78 -5.35 -13.57
CA ALA A 49 4.42 -4.36 -12.57
C ALA A 49 5.64 -3.55 -12.13
N GLU A 50 6.75 -4.21 -11.84
CA GLU A 50 8.01 -3.56 -11.44
C GLU A 50 8.46 -2.55 -12.50
N LYS A 51 8.49 -2.98 -13.76
CA LYS A 51 8.93 -2.13 -14.88
C LYS A 51 8.06 -0.88 -15.04
N VAL A 52 6.74 -1.02 -14.96
CA VAL A 52 5.85 0.15 -15.12
C VAL A 52 5.85 1.06 -13.90
N LEU A 53 5.95 0.51 -12.69
CA LEU A 53 6.05 1.31 -11.45
C LEU A 53 7.38 2.07 -11.36
N GLN A 54 8.50 1.45 -11.74
CA GLN A 54 9.79 2.15 -11.87
C GLN A 54 9.71 3.27 -12.89
N LYS A 55 9.03 3.04 -14.02
CA LYS A 55 8.84 4.08 -15.03
C LYS A 55 7.96 5.22 -14.54
N ALA A 56 6.91 4.92 -13.79
CA ALA A 56 6.06 5.92 -13.14
C ALA A 56 6.88 6.79 -12.17
N LEU A 57 7.70 6.16 -11.32
CA LEU A 57 8.59 6.87 -10.40
C LEU A 57 9.60 7.78 -11.14
N GLU A 58 10.19 7.31 -12.24
CA GLU A 58 11.07 8.12 -13.08
C GLU A 58 10.37 9.37 -13.66
N LEU A 59 9.17 9.21 -14.19
CA LEU A 59 8.39 10.32 -14.74
C LEU A 59 7.97 11.30 -13.65
N ASN A 60 7.59 10.79 -12.49
CA ASN A 60 7.26 11.60 -11.35
C ASN A 60 8.45 12.45 -10.85
N ASN A 61 9.66 11.87 -10.86
CA ASN A 61 10.90 12.60 -10.57
C ASN A 61 11.17 13.71 -11.57
N GLN A 62 10.93 13.46 -12.86
CA GLN A 62 11.04 14.48 -13.90
C GLN A 62 10.03 15.61 -13.70
N ALA A 63 8.84 15.29 -13.20
CA ALA A 63 7.80 16.25 -12.88
C ALA A 63 8.03 17.02 -11.56
N GLN A 64 9.03 16.63 -10.76
CA GLN A 64 9.33 17.19 -9.43
C GLN A 64 8.13 17.18 -8.47
N ASN A 65 7.25 16.19 -8.61
CA ASN A 65 6.06 16.05 -7.76
C ASN A 65 6.39 15.16 -6.54
N ALA A 66 6.67 15.82 -5.42
CA ALA A 66 7.07 15.16 -4.18
C ALA A 66 5.95 14.32 -3.54
N ILE A 67 4.67 14.68 -3.74
CA ILE A 67 3.53 13.96 -3.15
C ILE A 67 3.37 12.61 -3.83
N ASP A 68 3.34 12.58 -5.15
CA ASP A 68 3.23 11.32 -5.89
C ASP A 68 4.50 10.45 -5.76
N HIS A 69 5.62 11.02 -5.28
CA HIS A 69 6.86 10.27 -5.09
C HIS A 69 6.72 9.22 -3.99
N ALA A 70 6.18 9.61 -2.83
CA ALA A 70 5.90 8.69 -1.72
C ALA A 70 4.96 7.57 -2.17
N LYS A 71 3.86 7.94 -2.84
CA LYS A 71 2.88 6.98 -3.39
C LYS A 71 3.50 5.94 -4.33
N PHE A 72 4.38 6.33 -5.25
CA PHE A 72 5.04 5.37 -6.15
C PHE A 72 6.07 4.50 -5.42
N LEU A 73 6.76 5.03 -4.42
CA LEU A 73 7.65 4.26 -3.55
C LEU A 73 6.86 3.22 -2.73
N GLY A 74 5.74 3.61 -2.11
CA GLY A 74 4.86 2.68 -1.39
C GLY A 74 4.31 1.57 -2.29
N ARG A 75 3.90 1.90 -3.52
CA ARG A 75 3.49 0.90 -4.54
C ARG A 75 4.61 -0.08 -4.90
N LEU A 76 5.85 0.40 -5.05
CA LEU A 76 7.03 -0.46 -5.27
C LEU A 76 7.36 -1.30 -4.05
N GLY A 77 7.26 -0.72 -2.86
CA GLY A 77 7.41 -1.39 -1.58
C GLY A 77 6.49 -2.59 -1.47
N TYR A 78 5.19 -2.38 -1.68
CA TYR A 78 4.19 -3.44 -1.72
C TYR A 78 4.50 -4.52 -2.76
N LEU A 79 4.89 -4.13 -3.98
CA LEU A 79 5.27 -5.08 -5.02
C LEU A 79 6.47 -5.94 -4.59
N TYR A 80 7.49 -5.33 -3.98
CA TYR A 80 8.67 -6.05 -3.51
C TYR A 80 8.33 -7.01 -2.37
N THR A 81 7.42 -6.63 -1.46
CA THR A 81 6.88 -7.52 -0.42
C THR A 81 6.20 -8.74 -1.04
N LEU A 82 5.36 -8.55 -2.07
CA LEU A 82 4.73 -9.65 -2.81
C LEU A 82 5.71 -10.52 -3.59
N SER A 83 6.88 -9.97 -3.93
CA SER A 83 7.92 -10.66 -4.71
C SER A 83 9.02 -11.26 -3.85
N ASP A 84 8.84 -11.29 -2.52
CA ASP A 84 9.83 -11.77 -1.53
C ASP A 84 11.19 -11.03 -1.60
N GLN A 85 11.17 -9.78 -2.07
CA GLN A 85 12.35 -8.90 -2.13
C GLN A 85 12.38 -7.98 -0.89
N LEU A 86 12.44 -8.60 0.29
CA LEU A 86 12.11 -7.94 1.57
C LEU A 86 13.01 -6.72 1.87
N GLU A 87 14.31 -6.76 1.55
CA GLU A 87 15.20 -5.61 1.81
C GLU A 87 14.88 -4.41 0.92
N LYS A 88 14.47 -4.66 -0.33
CA LYS A 88 14.04 -3.59 -1.24
C LYS A 88 12.69 -3.01 -0.81
N ALA A 89 11.80 -3.88 -0.35
CA ALA A 89 10.49 -3.49 0.14
C ALA A 89 10.62 -2.56 1.35
N GLU A 90 11.33 -2.99 2.39
CA GLU A 90 11.57 -2.20 3.60
C GLU A 90 12.19 -0.83 3.28
N LYS A 91 13.22 -0.80 2.44
CA LYS A 91 13.85 0.46 2.03
C LYS A 91 12.85 1.40 1.34
N ALA A 92 12.09 0.89 0.38
CA ALA A 92 11.14 1.69 -0.38
C ALA A 92 10.00 2.21 0.51
N LEU A 93 9.50 1.38 1.42
CA LEU A 93 8.42 1.75 2.36
C LEU A 93 8.90 2.74 3.41
N GLN A 94 10.12 2.61 3.93
CA GLN A 94 10.66 3.57 4.89
C GLN A 94 10.87 4.94 4.23
N GLU A 95 11.34 4.97 2.99
CA GLU A 95 11.49 6.20 2.21
C GLU A 95 10.12 6.84 1.91
N ALA A 96 9.11 6.04 1.54
CA ALA A 96 7.74 6.52 1.36
C ALA A 96 7.17 7.10 2.66
N LEU A 97 7.31 6.39 3.78
CA LEU A 97 6.83 6.81 5.09
C LEU A 97 7.46 8.13 5.55
N ASP A 98 8.77 8.30 5.33
CA ASP A 98 9.47 9.53 5.68
C ASP A 98 8.97 10.72 4.84
N LEU A 99 8.64 10.50 3.57
CA LEU A 99 8.08 11.52 2.69
C LEU A 99 6.62 11.84 3.06
N ASP A 100 5.80 10.84 3.37
CA ASP A 100 4.42 11.07 3.79
C ASP A 100 4.35 11.79 5.14
N LYS A 101 5.32 11.56 6.04
CA LYS A 101 5.51 12.39 7.25
C LYS A 101 5.84 13.84 6.90
N GLN A 102 6.75 14.07 5.95
CA GLN A 102 7.10 15.43 5.49
C GLN A 102 5.91 16.13 4.83
N ASN A 103 5.12 15.40 4.06
CA ASN A 103 3.93 15.87 3.35
C ASN A 103 2.70 16.00 4.26
N GLN A 104 2.78 15.51 5.51
CA GLN A 104 1.65 15.40 6.44
C GLN A 104 0.49 14.54 5.88
N ASP A 105 0.80 13.58 5.01
CA ASP A 105 -0.18 12.62 4.49
C ASP A 105 -0.37 11.49 5.50
N VAL A 106 -1.38 11.65 6.37
CA VAL A 106 -1.70 10.69 7.42
C VAL A 106 -2.12 9.33 6.85
N LEU A 107 -2.83 9.31 5.71
CA LEU A 107 -3.30 8.07 5.11
C LEU A 107 -2.19 7.36 4.34
N GLY A 108 -1.26 8.10 3.74
CA GLY A 108 -0.02 7.55 3.17
C GLY A 108 0.82 6.86 4.25
N GLN A 109 1.09 7.57 5.35
CA GLN A 109 1.82 7.02 6.50
C GLN A 109 1.21 5.72 7.03
N ALA A 110 -0.11 5.68 7.22
CA ALA A 110 -0.79 4.49 7.71
C ALA A 110 -0.63 3.29 6.75
N LYS A 111 -0.75 3.51 5.44
CA LYS A 111 -0.59 2.44 4.44
C LYS A 111 0.83 1.90 4.39
N ASP A 112 1.83 2.78 4.45
CA ASP A 112 3.22 2.34 4.45
C ASP A 112 3.55 1.54 5.72
N LEU A 113 3.04 1.98 6.88
CA LEU A 113 3.15 1.27 8.15
C LEU A 113 2.45 -0.09 8.13
N ASP A 114 1.26 -0.19 7.55
CA ASP A 114 0.56 -1.48 7.38
C ASP A 114 1.37 -2.46 6.54
N ILE A 115 1.97 -2.01 5.44
CA ILE A 115 2.78 -2.86 4.57
C ILE A 115 4.11 -3.24 5.27
N LEU A 116 4.73 -2.32 6.03
CA LEU A 116 5.89 -2.61 6.86
C LEU A 116 5.55 -3.65 7.95
N GLY A 117 4.40 -3.52 8.60
CA GLY A 117 3.93 -4.47 9.60
C GLY A 117 3.81 -5.88 9.01
N TYR A 118 3.20 -5.99 7.81
CA TYR A 118 3.11 -7.26 7.11
C TYR A 118 4.49 -7.82 6.73
N LEU A 119 5.41 -6.98 6.27
CA LEU A 119 6.79 -7.36 5.96
C LEU A 119 7.54 -7.89 7.19
N TYR A 120 7.38 -7.23 8.35
CA TYR A 120 7.97 -7.70 9.60
C TYR A 120 7.36 -9.03 10.05
N MET A 121 6.06 -9.26 9.87
CA MET A 121 5.44 -10.57 10.12
C MET A 121 6.03 -11.66 9.23
N GLN A 122 6.28 -11.39 7.94
CA GLN A 122 6.94 -12.35 7.02
C GLN A 122 8.35 -12.73 7.50
N ARG A 123 9.05 -11.81 8.16
CA ARG A 123 10.36 -12.05 8.79
C ARG A 123 10.29 -12.60 10.21
N ASN A 124 9.08 -12.86 10.72
CA ASN A 124 8.83 -13.29 12.10
C ASN A 124 9.34 -12.29 13.16
N GLN A 125 9.35 -11.01 12.82
CA GLN A 125 9.68 -9.87 13.69
C GLN A 125 8.37 -9.31 14.27
N LEU A 126 7.81 -10.00 15.27
CA LEU A 126 6.44 -9.75 15.73
C LEU A 126 6.32 -8.44 16.51
N GLU A 127 7.34 -8.07 17.27
CA GLU A 127 7.37 -6.82 18.02
C GLU A 127 7.41 -5.59 17.11
N GLU A 128 8.22 -5.63 16.05
CA GLU A 128 8.29 -4.56 15.05
C GLU A 128 7.00 -4.49 14.22
N ALA A 129 6.40 -5.64 13.91
CA ALA A 129 5.11 -5.70 13.25
C ALA A 129 3.99 -5.07 14.09
N GLU A 130 3.93 -5.42 15.39
CA GLU A 130 2.94 -4.88 16.32
C GLU A 130 3.06 -3.37 16.41
N LYS A 131 4.29 -2.84 16.52
CA LYS A 131 4.53 -1.41 16.54
C LYS A 131 4.02 -0.73 15.25
N ALA A 132 4.33 -1.30 14.08
CA ALA A 132 3.93 -0.72 12.81
C ALA A 132 2.39 -0.70 12.65
N PHE A 133 1.70 -1.81 12.94
CA PHE A 133 0.23 -1.84 12.89
C PHE A 133 -0.41 -0.97 13.97
N GLY A 134 0.19 -0.86 15.15
CA GLY A 134 -0.27 0.03 16.22
C GLY A 134 -0.24 1.49 15.79
N GLU A 135 0.89 1.95 15.22
CA GLU A 135 1.01 3.31 14.68
C GLU A 135 0.02 3.56 13.52
N ALA A 136 -0.16 2.60 12.60
CA ALA A 136 -1.15 2.71 11.52
C ALA A 136 -2.59 2.82 12.05
N LEU A 137 -2.93 2.05 13.09
CA LEU A 137 -4.24 2.09 13.74
C LEU A 137 -4.51 3.44 14.41
N GLU A 138 -3.51 4.02 15.09
CA GLU A 138 -3.63 5.34 15.71
C GLU A 138 -3.91 6.42 14.66
N LEU A 139 -3.11 6.44 13.57
CA LEU A 139 -3.29 7.39 12.46
C LEU A 139 -4.66 7.27 11.79
N THR A 140 -5.13 6.04 11.56
CA THR A 140 -6.43 5.79 10.90
C THR A 140 -7.63 6.07 11.81
N LYS A 141 -7.46 5.95 13.14
CA LYS A 141 -8.44 6.42 14.13
C LYS A 141 -8.55 7.94 14.13
N GLU A 142 -7.42 8.65 14.14
CA GLU A 142 -7.39 10.12 14.04
C GLU A 142 -8.02 10.62 12.74
N ALA A 143 -7.75 9.94 11.62
CA ALA A 143 -8.32 10.25 10.32
C ALA A 143 -9.78 9.79 10.13
N GLN A 144 -10.37 9.10 11.12
CA GLN A 144 -11.70 8.48 11.04
C GLN A 144 -11.88 7.56 9.82
N TYR A 145 -10.80 6.92 9.36
CA TYR A 145 -10.81 6.06 8.18
C TYR A 145 -10.97 4.59 8.56
N VAL A 146 -12.21 4.18 8.77
CA VAL A 146 -12.59 2.85 9.31
C VAL A 146 -12.02 1.65 8.53
N PRO A 147 -11.99 1.62 7.18
CA PRO A 147 -11.48 0.45 6.47
C PRO A 147 -10.05 0.06 6.86
N ASP A 148 -9.14 1.03 6.96
CA ASP A 148 -7.73 0.76 7.29
C ASP A 148 -7.57 0.38 8.78
N GLN A 149 -8.45 0.87 9.67
CA GLN A 149 -8.48 0.44 11.08
C GLN A 149 -8.76 -1.07 11.20
N THR A 150 -9.70 -1.60 10.42
CA THR A 150 -10.04 -3.04 10.46
C THR A 150 -8.88 -3.92 9.99
N PHE A 151 -8.07 -3.43 9.05
CA PHE A 151 -6.89 -4.14 8.56
C PHE A 151 -5.80 -4.21 9.63
N ALA A 152 -5.44 -3.07 10.22
CA ALA A 152 -4.45 -3.01 11.28
C ALA A 152 -4.85 -3.86 12.52
N LEU A 153 -6.11 -3.73 12.97
CA LEU A 153 -6.65 -4.52 14.10
C LEU A 153 -6.64 -6.03 13.82
N GLY A 154 -6.98 -6.46 12.60
CA GLY A 154 -6.95 -7.86 12.23
C GLY A 154 -5.55 -8.46 12.30
N ASN A 155 -4.54 -7.74 11.82
CA ASN A 155 -3.14 -8.18 11.89
C ASN A 155 -2.59 -8.14 13.33
N LEU A 156 -2.95 -7.14 14.14
CA LEU A 156 -2.64 -7.12 15.57
C LEU A 156 -3.24 -8.35 16.28
N GLY A 157 -4.48 -8.72 15.96
CA GLY A 157 -5.11 -9.94 16.45
C GLY A 157 -4.31 -11.21 16.13
N ASP A 158 -3.82 -11.35 14.89
CA ASP A 158 -2.97 -12.50 14.50
C ASP A 158 -1.63 -12.50 15.26
N ILE A 159 -1.01 -11.34 15.44
CA ILE A 159 0.23 -11.20 16.22
C ILE A 159 0.01 -11.64 17.67
N TYR A 160 -1.07 -11.18 18.30
CA TYR A 160 -1.39 -11.54 19.68
C TYR A 160 -1.67 -13.05 19.82
N ILE A 161 -2.37 -13.67 18.85
CA ILE A 161 -2.55 -15.13 18.82
C ILE A 161 -1.20 -15.85 18.74
N ARG A 162 -0.31 -15.42 17.85
CA ARG A 162 1.04 -16.01 17.69
C ARG A 162 1.89 -15.90 18.95
N ARG A 163 1.60 -14.92 19.82
CA ARG A 163 2.27 -14.68 21.10
C ARG A 163 1.53 -15.25 22.32
N ASP A 164 0.44 -16.00 22.12
CA ASP A 164 -0.41 -16.56 23.17
C ASP A 164 -1.07 -15.48 24.08
N GLN A 165 -1.25 -14.27 23.53
CA GLN A 165 -1.90 -13.12 24.17
C GLN A 165 -3.39 -13.09 23.81
N LEU A 166 -4.14 -14.07 24.31
CA LEU A 166 -5.50 -14.34 23.85
C LEU A 166 -6.50 -13.23 24.23
N GLU A 167 -6.31 -12.55 25.36
CA GLU A 167 -7.18 -11.46 25.80
C GLU A 167 -7.07 -10.24 24.87
N GLU A 168 -5.84 -9.88 24.49
CA GLU A 168 -5.55 -8.80 23.56
C GLU A 168 -6.03 -9.14 22.14
N ALA A 169 -5.88 -10.40 21.72
CA ALA A 169 -6.41 -10.88 20.46
C ALA A 169 -7.94 -10.78 20.40
N GLU A 170 -8.64 -11.23 21.46
CA GLU A 170 -10.10 -11.14 21.54
C GLU A 170 -10.57 -9.69 21.46
N LYS A 171 -9.89 -8.78 22.16
CA LYS A 171 -10.19 -7.35 22.10
C LYS A 171 -10.02 -6.78 20.69
N ALA A 172 -8.88 -7.03 20.04
CA ALA A 172 -8.60 -6.50 18.71
C ALA A 172 -9.60 -7.02 17.67
N LEU A 173 -9.88 -8.33 17.66
CA LEU A 173 -10.84 -8.94 16.74
C LEU A 173 -12.29 -8.56 17.06
N GLY A 174 -12.61 -8.33 18.34
CA GLY A 174 -13.90 -7.80 18.77
C GLY A 174 -14.17 -6.41 18.18
N GLU A 175 -13.18 -5.52 18.24
CA GLU A 175 -13.26 -4.16 17.67
C GLU A 175 -13.47 -4.20 16.14
N VAL A 176 -12.81 -5.12 15.42
CA VAL A 176 -13.05 -5.35 13.97
C VAL A 176 -14.52 -5.68 13.70
N LEU A 177 -15.12 -6.55 14.52
CA LEU A 177 -16.52 -6.96 14.36
C LEU A 177 -17.50 -5.82 14.63
N GLU A 178 -17.19 -4.93 15.58
CA GLU A 178 -18.00 -3.75 15.87
C GLU A 178 -17.95 -2.76 14.70
N LEU A 179 -16.76 -2.38 14.25
CA LEU A 179 -16.56 -1.47 13.11
C LEU A 179 -17.19 -2.01 11.82
N SER A 180 -17.11 -3.32 11.58
CA SER A 180 -17.72 -3.96 10.41
C SER A 180 -19.25 -3.89 10.42
N LYS A 181 -19.89 -3.86 11.59
CA LYS A 181 -21.35 -3.70 11.72
C LYS A 181 -21.77 -2.26 11.50
N GLU A 182 -20.99 -1.30 11.96
CA GLU A 182 -21.29 0.13 11.81
C GLU A 182 -21.21 0.58 10.35
N THR A 183 -20.28 0.03 9.57
CA THR A 183 -20.08 0.38 8.15
C THR A 183 -21.05 -0.30 7.19
N GLN A 184 -21.82 -1.29 7.64
CA GLN A 184 -22.85 -2.00 6.84
C GLN A 184 -24.26 -1.41 6.97
N ASN A 185 -24.46 -0.44 7.86
CA ASN A 185 -25.73 0.29 8.06
C ASN A 185 -25.71 1.66 7.38
#